data_AF-A0A7I7ZL34-F1
#
_entry.id   AF-A0A7I7ZL34-F1
#
_cell.length_a   1.000
_cell.length_b   1.000
_cell.length_c   1.000
_cell.angle_alpha   90.00
_cell.angle_beta   90.00
_cell.angle_gamma   90.00
#
_symmetry.space_group_name_H-M   'P 1'
#
loop_
_entity.id
_entity.type
_entity.pdbx_description
1 polymer ?
#
loop_
_entity_poly.entity_id
_entity_poly.type
_entity_poly.pdbx_seq_one_letter_code
_entity_poly.pdbx_strand_id
1 'polypeptide(L)'
;MTILGAFLSTWDDARATFGAGTPVGGAEFDMSDQFHELRGTVLSAAPGGEWSGTAAEAYDDRNRAHAGAIGRLAELDRRLGVEVDRSAAVVTAGRRDLDSVKQWVVDAAASVPPTAEGDRALLPVVAKGTAEIADILNRSNADMDAIAARIREIGSGYDEITGRDGHDPGDPNDKPADKHPGDAIPAPPPWAKHDGGSGEWGSQPWYARGDDAAFKAAIEAGLPVIGLKWPHAADLLDHYLDNTGTPYKLDVNSMMNDIPQMRARADAKVNDEVNRIAAEAAATGQYGQPVAFRTGWDGYYMDAEANPDWYHAVGGVDMSVGGVVTVYPPDTPGGQPRVHVESQVNVADQYNWDEGKETEVGPITITDKDMGGLQTAGMAREFEIAGASSVATYDGVPR
;
A
#
# COMPACT_ATOMS: atom_id res chain seq x y z
N MET A 1 37.73 -4.48 1.11
CA MET A 1 36.70 -5.41 1.63
C MET A 1 36.95 -6.76 0.99
N THR A 2 36.94 -7.87 1.73
CA THR A 2 37.06 -9.21 1.14
C THR A 2 35.72 -9.67 0.59
N ILE A 3 35.71 -10.62 -0.34
CA ILE A 3 34.45 -11.14 -0.92
C ILE A 3 33.55 -11.79 0.13
N LEU A 4 34.13 -12.50 1.10
CA LEU A 4 33.42 -13.04 2.25
C LEU A 4 32.83 -11.92 3.13
N GLY A 5 33.58 -10.82 3.33
CA GLY A 5 33.10 -9.68 4.10
C GLY A 5 31.88 -9.01 3.46
N ALA A 6 31.86 -8.88 2.13
CA ALA A 6 30.72 -8.36 1.39
C ALA A 6 29.49 -9.27 1.56
N PHE A 7 29.66 -10.59 1.38
CA PHE A 7 28.59 -11.57 1.60
C PHE A 7 28.02 -11.51 3.02
N LEU A 8 28.87 -11.44 4.05
CA LEU A 8 28.43 -11.39 5.44
C LEU A 8 27.62 -10.13 5.75
N SER A 9 27.99 -8.99 5.14
CA SER A 9 27.21 -7.75 5.23
C SER A 9 25.82 -7.94 4.60
N THR A 10 25.75 -8.45 3.38
CA THR A 10 24.47 -8.75 2.70
C THR A 10 23.60 -9.71 3.51
N TRP A 11 24.23 -10.71 4.15
CA TRP A 11 23.53 -11.62 5.03
C TRP A 11 23.00 -10.94 6.29
N ASP A 12 23.80 -10.08 6.95
CA ASP A 12 23.38 -9.36 8.16
C ASP A 12 22.17 -8.46 7.84
N ASP A 13 22.20 -7.76 6.69
CA ASP A 13 21.08 -6.94 6.20
C ASP A 13 19.83 -7.79 5.92
N ALA A 14 19.99 -8.91 5.21
CA ALA A 14 18.89 -9.85 4.94
C ALA A 14 18.31 -10.45 6.23
N ARG A 15 19.15 -10.75 7.22
CA ARG A 15 18.72 -11.31 8.51
C ARG A 15 17.97 -10.31 9.37
N ALA A 16 18.26 -9.01 9.21
CA ALA A 16 17.59 -7.93 9.91
C ALA A 16 16.14 -7.72 9.43
N THR A 17 15.82 -8.03 8.16
CA THR A 17 14.45 -7.88 7.60
C THR A 17 13.43 -8.76 8.32
N PHE A 18 13.88 -9.91 8.82
CA PHE A 18 13.08 -10.82 9.62
C PHE A 18 12.91 -10.36 11.08
N GLY A 19 13.45 -9.21 11.46
CA GLY A 19 13.39 -8.67 12.82
C GLY A 19 14.20 -9.45 13.86
N ALA A 20 14.06 -9.02 15.12
CA ALA A 20 14.71 -9.61 16.28
C ALA A 20 13.68 -10.21 17.27
N GLY A 21 14.16 -11.00 18.24
CA GLY A 21 13.30 -11.61 19.27
C GLY A 21 12.47 -12.79 18.78
N THR A 22 11.65 -13.36 19.65
CA THR A 22 10.73 -14.46 19.28
C THR A 22 9.50 -13.86 18.61
N PRO A 23 9.11 -14.31 17.41
CA PRO A 23 7.88 -13.83 16.77
C PRO A 23 6.66 -14.06 17.66
N VAL A 24 5.74 -13.10 17.67
CA VAL A 24 4.48 -13.20 18.43
C VAL A 24 3.56 -14.22 17.75
N GLY A 25 3.00 -15.12 18.55
CA GLY A 25 2.06 -16.14 18.07
C GLY A 25 0.62 -15.65 18.00
N GLY A 26 -0.21 -16.41 17.30
CA GLY A 26 -1.60 -16.11 17.04
C GLY A 26 -2.55 -16.23 18.23
N ALA A 27 -2.14 -16.93 19.30
CA ALA A 27 -2.96 -17.14 20.48
C ALA A 27 -3.41 -15.83 21.15
N GLU A 28 -2.65 -14.74 21.00
CA GLU A 28 -3.03 -13.41 21.52
C GLU A 28 -4.18 -12.75 20.73
N PHE A 29 -4.48 -13.27 19.53
CA PHE A 29 -5.47 -12.74 18.59
C PHE A 29 -6.67 -13.69 18.40
N ASP A 30 -6.71 -14.79 19.14
CA ASP A 30 -7.81 -15.75 19.11
C ASP A 30 -8.65 -15.66 20.40
N MET A 31 -9.74 -14.90 20.32
CA MET A 31 -10.72 -14.78 21.41
C MET A 31 -11.95 -15.67 21.19
N SER A 32 -11.85 -16.68 20.32
CA SER A 32 -12.98 -17.49 19.88
C SER A 32 -13.71 -18.21 21.02
N ASP A 33 -12.98 -18.69 22.03
CA ASP A 33 -13.57 -19.32 23.23
C ASP A 33 -14.46 -18.34 24.00
N GLN A 34 -14.03 -17.09 24.17
CA GLN A 34 -14.81 -16.05 24.87
C GLN A 34 -16.06 -15.67 24.07
N PHE A 35 -15.95 -15.59 22.74
CA PHE A 35 -17.10 -15.37 21.88
C PHE A 35 -18.08 -16.56 21.90
N HIS A 36 -17.59 -17.79 21.98
CA HIS A 36 -18.45 -18.96 22.14
C HIS A 36 -19.22 -18.94 23.47
N GLU A 37 -18.59 -18.51 24.57
CA GLU A 37 -19.26 -18.30 25.86
C GLU A 37 -20.32 -17.20 25.78
N LEU A 38 -19.97 -16.05 25.18
CA LEU A 38 -20.90 -14.93 24.98
C LEU A 38 -22.12 -15.35 24.12
N ARG A 39 -21.88 -16.11 23.05
CA ARG A 39 -22.94 -16.68 22.21
C ARG A 39 -23.87 -17.58 23.02
N GLY A 40 -23.32 -18.42 23.90
CA GLY A 40 -24.10 -19.25 24.81
C GLY A 40 -24.97 -18.43 25.75
N THR A 41 -24.42 -17.34 26.29
CA THR A 41 -25.14 -16.39 27.16
C THR A 41 -26.30 -15.74 26.43
N VAL A 42 -26.08 -15.24 25.21
CA VAL A 42 -27.12 -14.66 24.37
C VAL A 42 -28.22 -15.68 24.10
N LEU A 43 -27.89 -16.89 23.64
CA LEU A 43 -28.88 -17.94 23.40
C LEU A 43 -29.68 -18.33 24.66
N SER A 44 -29.08 -18.26 25.85
CA SER A 44 -29.76 -18.56 27.11
C SER A 44 -30.85 -17.53 27.48
N ALA A 45 -30.80 -16.34 26.91
CA ALA A 45 -31.80 -15.29 27.12
C ALA A 45 -33.08 -15.49 26.28
N ALA A 46 -33.18 -16.56 25.48
CA ALA A 46 -34.35 -16.85 24.67
C ALA A 46 -35.65 -16.90 25.52
N PRO A 47 -36.80 -16.52 24.96
CA PRO A 47 -38.07 -16.55 25.68
C PRO A 47 -38.38 -17.96 26.20
N GLY A 48 -38.62 -18.08 27.51
CA GLY A 48 -39.11 -19.33 28.10
C GLY A 48 -40.60 -19.56 27.83
N GLY A 49 -41.13 -20.71 28.23
CA GLY A 49 -42.53 -21.08 27.95
C GLY A 49 -43.60 -20.14 28.54
N GLU A 50 -43.23 -19.28 29.49
CA GLU A 50 -44.11 -18.27 30.12
C GLU A 50 -44.24 -16.98 29.29
N TRP A 51 -43.35 -16.74 28.31
CA TRP A 51 -43.41 -15.57 27.43
C TRP A 51 -43.62 -16.01 25.98
N SER A 52 -44.85 -15.85 25.50
CA SER A 52 -45.27 -16.31 24.17
C SER A 52 -45.99 -15.22 23.38
N GLY A 53 -46.10 -15.40 22.06
CA GLY A 53 -46.74 -14.46 21.14
C GLY A 53 -45.73 -13.69 20.29
N THR A 54 -46.22 -12.83 19.40
CA THR A 54 -45.42 -12.16 18.36
C THR A 54 -44.21 -11.37 18.90
N ALA A 55 -44.34 -10.77 20.08
CA ALA A 55 -43.22 -10.05 20.71
C ALA A 55 -42.11 -11.00 21.21
N ALA A 56 -42.48 -12.18 21.71
CA ALA A 56 -41.51 -13.20 22.12
C ALA A 56 -40.80 -13.80 20.89
N GLU A 57 -41.54 -14.05 19.80
CA GLU A 57 -40.97 -14.52 18.53
C GLU A 57 -39.96 -13.52 17.93
N ALA A 58 -40.32 -12.23 17.86
CA ALA A 58 -39.43 -11.18 17.37
C ALA A 58 -38.16 -11.03 18.24
N TYR A 59 -38.30 -11.19 19.56
CA TYR A 59 -37.16 -11.20 20.47
C TYR A 59 -36.25 -12.41 20.22
N ASP A 60 -36.82 -13.61 20.11
CA ASP A 60 -36.07 -14.84 19.84
C ASP A 60 -35.32 -14.78 18.50
N ASP A 61 -35.96 -14.26 17.45
CA ASP A 61 -35.33 -14.05 16.15
C ASP A 61 -34.14 -13.08 16.26
N ARG A 62 -34.30 -11.96 16.99
CA ARG A 62 -33.20 -11.02 17.22
C ARG A 62 -32.07 -11.63 18.05
N ASN A 63 -32.42 -12.42 19.06
CA ASN A 63 -31.48 -13.13 19.92
C ASN A 63 -30.65 -14.15 19.13
N ARG A 64 -31.31 -14.92 18.24
CA ARG A 64 -30.65 -15.83 17.30
C ARG A 64 -29.75 -15.09 16.30
N ALA A 65 -30.17 -13.92 15.82
CA ALA A 65 -29.36 -13.08 14.93
C ALA A 65 -28.08 -12.60 15.63
N HIS A 66 -28.17 -12.11 16.87
CA HIS A 66 -27.01 -11.71 17.67
C HIS A 66 -26.09 -12.90 17.95
N ALA A 67 -26.62 -14.05 18.35
CA ALA A 67 -25.85 -15.27 18.56
C ALA A 67 -25.14 -15.74 17.28
N GLY A 68 -25.76 -15.56 16.12
CA GLY A 68 -25.16 -15.82 14.82
C GLY A 68 -24.01 -14.87 14.50
N ALA A 69 -24.15 -13.57 14.78
CA ALA A 69 -23.09 -12.58 14.61
C ALA A 69 -21.87 -12.88 15.51
N ILE A 70 -22.10 -13.16 16.79
CA ILE A 70 -21.04 -13.54 17.74
C ILE A 70 -20.35 -14.84 17.31
N GLY A 71 -21.11 -15.82 16.81
CA GLY A 71 -20.53 -17.06 16.27
C GLY A 71 -19.61 -16.81 15.06
N ARG A 72 -19.92 -15.83 14.21
CA ARG A 72 -19.05 -15.42 13.11
C ARG A 72 -17.80 -14.68 13.60
N LEU A 73 -17.92 -13.81 14.61
CA LEU A 73 -16.76 -13.18 15.25
C LEU A 73 -15.78 -14.23 15.79
N ALA A 74 -16.28 -15.25 16.49
CA ALA A 74 -15.46 -16.34 17.00
C ALA A 74 -14.65 -17.04 15.89
N GLU A 75 -15.27 -17.31 14.74
CA GLU A 75 -14.59 -17.94 13.61
C GLU A 75 -13.54 -17.02 12.97
N LEU A 76 -13.83 -15.73 12.85
CA LEU A 76 -12.89 -14.75 12.27
C LEU A 76 -11.66 -14.56 13.17
N ASP A 77 -11.84 -14.45 14.49
CA ASP A 77 -10.74 -14.33 15.47
C ASP A 77 -9.83 -15.56 15.42
N ARG A 78 -10.42 -16.76 15.40
CA ARG A 78 -9.67 -18.01 15.27
C ARG A 78 -8.85 -18.04 13.98
N ARG A 79 -9.43 -17.62 12.86
CA ARG A 79 -8.74 -17.53 11.57
C ARG A 79 -7.61 -16.49 11.62
N LEU A 80 -7.83 -15.35 12.26
CA LEU A 80 -6.81 -14.30 12.42
C LEU A 80 -5.61 -14.83 13.21
N GLY A 81 -5.86 -15.49 14.35
CA GLY A 81 -4.81 -16.15 15.13
C GLY A 81 -3.98 -17.12 14.28
N VAL A 82 -4.62 -18.00 13.51
CA VAL A 82 -3.90 -18.94 12.62
C VAL A 82 -3.03 -18.24 11.58
N GLU A 83 -3.47 -17.13 11.00
CA GLU A 83 -2.65 -16.38 10.04
C GLU A 83 -1.46 -15.66 10.72
N VAL A 84 -1.62 -15.18 11.95
CA VAL A 84 -0.50 -14.62 12.73
C VAL A 84 0.54 -15.70 13.06
N ASP A 85 0.11 -16.91 13.44
CA ASP A 85 1.02 -18.06 13.63
C ASP A 85 1.79 -18.40 12.35
N ARG A 86 1.14 -18.29 11.18
CA ARG A 86 1.81 -18.50 9.89
C ARG A 86 2.86 -17.42 9.61
N SER A 87 2.57 -16.15 9.88
CA SER A 87 3.55 -15.07 9.76
C SER A 87 4.78 -15.32 10.66
N ALA A 88 4.54 -15.72 11.91
CA ALA A 88 5.60 -16.10 12.84
C ALA A 88 6.44 -17.28 12.34
N ALA A 89 5.81 -18.27 11.70
CA ALA A 89 6.48 -19.42 11.11
C ALA A 89 7.34 -19.02 9.90
N VAL A 90 6.85 -18.15 9.00
CA VAL A 90 7.63 -17.62 7.86
C VAL A 90 8.88 -16.90 8.37
N VAL A 91 8.73 -16.05 9.38
CA VAL A 91 9.86 -15.34 10.00
C VAL A 91 10.88 -16.33 10.58
N THR A 92 10.41 -17.32 11.33
CA THR A 92 11.30 -18.32 11.95
C THR A 92 12.03 -19.16 10.90
N ALA A 93 11.34 -19.57 9.84
CA ALA A 93 11.91 -20.35 8.75
C ALA A 93 12.95 -19.55 7.95
N GLY A 94 12.62 -18.32 7.56
CA GLY A 94 13.54 -17.45 6.81
C GLY A 94 14.84 -17.20 7.57
N ARG A 95 14.77 -16.93 8.89
CA ARG A 95 15.95 -16.77 9.74
C ARG A 95 16.83 -18.02 9.77
N ARG A 96 16.22 -19.20 9.98
CA ARG A 96 16.92 -20.49 10.01
C ARG A 96 17.59 -20.80 8.67
N ASP A 97 16.89 -20.54 7.58
CA ASP A 97 17.37 -20.82 6.23
C ASP A 97 18.53 -19.86 5.89
N LEU A 98 18.43 -18.57 6.24
CA LEU A 98 19.54 -17.61 6.15
C LEU A 98 20.74 -18.06 6.98
N ASP A 99 20.55 -18.44 8.24
CA ASP A 99 21.63 -18.95 9.12
C ASP A 99 22.35 -20.16 8.46
N SER A 100 21.59 -21.02 7.79
CA SER A 100 22.13 -22.19 7.07
C SER A 100 22.99 -21.80 5.87
N VAL A 101 22.56 -20.80 5.07
CA VAL A 101 23.33 -20.29 3.93
C VAL A 101 24.63 -19.63 4.41
N LYS A 102 24.56 -18.81 5.48
CA LYS A 102 25.77 -18.21 6.08
C LYS A 102 26.77 -19.27 6.52
N GLN A 103 26.30 -20.29 7.23
CA GLN A 103 27.17 -21.35 7.70
C GLN A 103 27.86 -22.06 6.53
N TRP A 104 27.12 -22.39 5.47
CA TRP A 104 27.67 -23.04 4.28
C TRP A 104 28.77 -22.21 3.60
N VAL A 105 28.56 -20.89 3.43
CA VAL A 105 29.57 -20.00 2.82
C VAL A 105 30.78 -19.82 3.74
N VAL A 106 30.59 -19.69 5.05
CA VAL A 106 31.68 -19.58 6.03
C VAL A 106 32.52 -20.86 6.06
N ASP A 107 31.89 -22.04 6.03
CA ASP A 107 32.60 -23.32 6.01
C ASP A 107 33.41 -23.50 4.73
N ALA A 108 32.87 -23.10 3.58
CA ALA A 108 33.60 -23.10 2.32
C ALA A 108 34.79 -22.14 2.35
N ALA A 109 34.63 -20.94 2.92
CA ALA A 109 35.71 -19.98 3.08
C ALA A 109 36.84 -20.51 3.99
N ALA A 110 36.50 -21.27 5.03
CA ALA A 110 37.47 -21.92 5.91
C ALA A 110 38.28 -23.02 5.21
N SER A 111 37.79 -23.56 4.09
CA SER A 111 38.46 -24.62 3.33
C SER A 111 39.50 -24.12 2.31
N VAL A 112 39.54 -22.80 2.05
CA VAL A 112 40.45 -22.19 1.07
C VAL A 112 41.53 -21.33 1.74
N PRO A 113 42.77 -21.27 1.21
CA PRO A 113 43.81 -20.43 1.78
C PRO A 113 43.48 -18.93 1.62
N PRO A 114 43.79 -18.06 2.60
CA PRO A 114 43.53 -16.61 2.53
C PRO A 114 44.53 -15.92 1.59
N THR A 115 44.37 -16.16 0.29
CA THR A 115 45.23 -15.71 -0.81
C THR A 115 44.34 -15.27 -1.97
N ALA A 116 44.90 -14.51 -2.94
CA ALA A 116 44.15 -14.09 -4.11
C ALA A 116 43.60 -15.27 -4.95
N GLU A 117 44.29 -16.42 -4.96
CA GLU A 117 43.81 -17.64 -5.60
C GLU A 117 42.67 -18.32 -4.81
N GLY A 118 42.74 -18.30 -3.48
CA GLY A 118 41.65 -18.76 -2.61
C GLY A 118 40.39 -17.89 -2.71
N ASP A 119 40.54 -16.57 -2.77
CA ASP A 119 39.44 -15.64 -3.00
C ASP A 119 38.76 -15.90 -4.37
N ARG A 120 39.55 -16.19 -5.41
CA ARG A 120 39.00 -16.59 -6.72
C ARG A 120 38.26 -17.92 -6.67
N ALA A 121 38.72 -18.87 -5.87
CA ALA A 121 38.04 -20.15 -5.68
C ALA A 121 36.73 -20.01 -4.89
N LEU A 122 36.60 -18.97 -4.05
CA LEU A 122 35.42 -18.71 -3.22
C LEU A 122 34.30 -17.96 -3.97
N LEU A 123 34.62 -17.24 -5.05
CA LEU A 123 33.68 -16.51 -5.91
C LEU A 123 32.38 -17.28 -6.24
N PRO A 124 32.41 -18.51 -6.78
CA PRO A 124 31.18 -19.23 -7.14
C PRO A 124 30.33 -19.61 -5.92
N VAL A 125 30.96 -19.84 -4.76
CA VAL A 125 30.25 -20.15 -3.51
C VAL A 125 29.54 -18.91 -2.98
N VAL A 126 30.24 -17.77 -2.93
CA VAL A 126 29.62 -16.49 -2.54
C VAL A 126 28.48 -16.12 -3.49
N ALA A 127 28.69 -16.21 -4.81
CA ALA A 127 27.66 -15.88 -5.79
C ALA A 127 26.40 -16.73 -5.59
N LYS A 128 26.57 -18.05 -5.38
CA LYS A 128 25.45 -18.94 -5.08
C LYS A 128 24.80 -18.63 -3.73
N GLY A 129 25.58 -18.32 -2.69
CA GLY A 129 25.04 -17.97 -1.37
C GLY A 129 24.21 -16.69 -1.41
N THR A 130 24.67 -15.67 -2.14
CA THR A 130 23.90 -14.44 -2.36
C THR A 130 22.60 -14.71 -3.13
N ALA A 131 22.63 -15.57 -4.15
CA ALA A 131 21.41 -15.97 -4.86
C ALA A 131 20.43 -16.72 -3.95
N GLU A 132 20.90 -17.63 -3.10
CA GLU A 132 20.06 -18.33 -2.12
C GLU A 132 19.44 -17.39 -1.08
N ILE A 133 20.17 -16.34 -0.64
CA ILE A 133 19.62 -15.27 0.21
C ILE A 133 18.45 -14.58 -0.49
N ALA A 134 18.62 -14.19 -1.76
CA ALA A 134 17.56 -13.55 -2.55
C ALA A 134 16.33 -14.48 -2.70
N ASP A 135 16.54 -15.76 -3.01
CA ASP A 135 15.46 -16.75 -3.10
C ASP A 135 14.71 -16.97 -1.78
N ILE A 136 15.39 -16.90 -0.63
CA ILE A 136 14.75 -16.97 0.69
C ILE A 136 13.87 -15.74 0.93
N LEU A 137 14.37 -14.54 0.62
CA LEU A 137 13.63 -13.30 0.78
C LEU A 137 12.38 -13.27 -0.12
N ASN A 138 12.54 -13.60 -1.41
CA ASN A 138 11.44 -13.61 -2.36
C ASN A 138 10.33 -14.59 -1.97
N ARG A 139 10.70 -15.82 -1.56
CA ARG A 139 9.71 -16.80 -1.08
C ARG A 139 9.01 -16.33 0.20
N SER A 140 9.77 -15.75 1.12
CA SER A 140 9.21 -15.24 2.39
C SER A 140 8.24 -14.09 2.15
N ASN A 141 8.56 -13.17 1.22
CA ASN A 141 7.67 -12.08 0.85
C ASN A 141 6.39 -12.60 0.19
N ALA A 142 6.50 -13.52 -0.77
CA ALA A 142 5.33 -14.13 -1.40
C ALA A 142 4.41 -14.85 -0.40
N ASP A 143 4.99 -15.55 0.58
CA ASP A 143 4.23 -16.18 1.67
C ASP A 143 3.55 -15.13 2.56
N MET A 144 4.24 -14.05 2.92
CA MET A 144 3.70 -12.94 3.71
C MET A 144 2.59 -12.18 2.97
N ASP A 145 2.71 -11.96 1.67
CA ASP A 145 1.66 -11.32 0.84
C ASP A 145 0.40 -12.19 0.75
N ALA A 146 0.58 -13.50 0.60
CA ALA A 146 -0.53 -14.44 0.63
C ALA A 146 -1.22 -14.45 2.00
N ILE A 147 -0.45 -14.34 3.10
CA ILE A 147 -1.01 -14.18 4.45
C ILE A 147 -1.76 -12.85 4.58
N ALA A 148 -1.17 -11.74 4.13
CA ALA A 148 -1.80 -10.41 4.17
C ALA A 148 -3.11 -10.36 3.39
N ALA A 149 -3.18 -11.03 2.22
CA ALA A 149 -4.42 -11.16 1.46
C ALA A 149 -5.52 -11.89 2.24
N ARG A 150 -5.18 -12.98 2.94
CA ARG A 150 -6.13 -13.71 3.80
C ARG A 150 -6.54 -12.89 5.03
N ILE A 151 -5.63 -12.12 5.62
CA ILE A 151 -5.95 -11.20 6.73
C ILE A 151 -6.93 -10.11 6.26
N ARG A 152 -6.75 -9.55 5.05
CA ARG A 152 -7.70 -8.59 4.47
C ARG A 152 -9.08 -9.21 4.24
N GLU A 153 -9.14 -10.44 3.76
CA GLU A 153 -10.40 -11.19 3.61
C GLU A 153 -11.09 -11.39 4.98
N ILE A 154 -10.33 -11.75 6.02
CA ILE A 154 -10.84 -11.84 7.40
C ILE A 154 -11.36 -10.47 7.85
N GLY A 155 -10.63 -9.39 7.56
CA GLY A 155 -11.04 -8.00 7.79
C GLY A 155 -12.41 -7.68 7.20
N SER A 156 -12.63 -8.00 5.92
CA SER A 156 -13.94 -7.82 5.29
C SER A 156 -15.07 -8.63 5.96
N GLY A 157 -14.73 -9.77 6.54
CA GLY A 157 -15.69 -10.57 7.33
C GLY A 157 -16.14 -9.84 8.61
N TYR A 158 -15.27 -9.06 9.25
CA TYR A 158 -15.66 -8.20 10.37
C TYR A 158 -16.55 -7.04 9.91
N ASP A 159 -16.22 -6.42 8.76
CA ASP A 159 -17.01 -5.33 8.19
C ASP A 159 -18.43 -5.77 7.82
N GLU A 160 -18.61 -7.01 7.34
CA GLU A 160 -19.95 -7.57 7.11
C GLU A 160 -20.76 -7.79 8.40
N ILE A 161 -20.10 -7.91 9.55
CA ILE A 161 -20.79 -8.07 10.84
C ILE A 161 -21.22 -6.69 11.34
N THR A 162 -20.36 -5.67 11.25
CA THR A 162 -20.65 -4.29 11.66
C THR A 162 -21.62 -3.59 10.70
N GLY A 163 -21.56 -3.87 9.40
CA GLY A 163 -22.51 -3.37 8.39
C GLY A 163 -23.92 -3.96 8.48
N ARG A 164 -24.16 -4.95 9.36
CA ARG A 164 -25.49 -5.53 9.64
C ARG A 164 -26.20 -4.87 10.83
N ASP A 165 -25.77 -3.69 11.25
CA ASP A 165 -26.51 -2.88 12.23
C ASP A 165 -27.82 -2.33 11.62
N GLY A 166 -28.87 -3.16 11.62
CA GLY A 166 -30.24 -2.69 11.84
C GLY A 166 -31.19 -2.54 10.64
N HIS A 167 -30.85 -3.01 9.43
CA HIS A 167 -31.78 -2.93 8.29
C HIS A 167 -32.79 -4.09 8.29
N ASP A 168 -34.04 -3.78 8.68
CA ASP A 168 -35.22 -4.60 8.42
C ASP A 168 -35.78 -4.23 7.03
N PRO A 169 -35.81 -5.14 6.03
CA PRO A 169 -36.30 -4.84 4.68
C PRO A 169 -37.82 -4.55 4.58
N GLY A 170 -38.47 -4.22 5.69
CA GLY A 170 -39.91 -4.03 5.82
C GLY A 170 -40.37 -2.74 6.50
N ASP A 171 -39.47 -1.81 6.87
CA ASP A 171 -39.87 -0.53 7.48
C ASP A 171 -40.46 0.44 6.42
N PRO A 172 -41.74 0.85 6.53
CA PRO A 172 -42.34 1.81 5.61
C PRO A 172 -41.79 3.25 5.73
N ASN A 173 -40.84 3.51 6.64
CA ASN A 173 -40.12 4.79 6.75
C ASN A 173 -38.74 4.79 6.08
N ASP A 174 -38.38 3.75 5.35
CA ASP A 174 -37.08 3.67 4.67
C ASP A 174 -36.99 4.75 3.57
N LYS A 175 -36.06 5.69 3.75
CA LYS A 175 -35.74 6.71 2.75
C LYS A 175 -34.95 6.05 1.62
N PRO A 176 -35.06 6.52 0.36
CA PRO A 176 -34.36 5.89 -0.74
C PRO A 176 -32.86 5.88 -0.48
N ALA A 177 -32.22 4.74 -0.76
CA ALA A 177 -30.80 4.48 -0.56
C ALA A 177 -29.94 5.72 -0.86
N ASP A 178 -29.19 6.17 0.15
CA ASP A 178 -28.18 7.20 -0.03
C ASP A 178 -27.14 6.69 -1.05
N LYS A 179 -26.76 7.57 -1.97
CA LYS A 179 -25.68 7.35 -2.94
C LYS A 179 -24.39 7.01 -2.19
N HIS A 180 -23.56 6.13 -2.74
CA HIS A 180 -22.26 5.86 -2.12
C HIS A 180 -21.40 7.15 -2.12
N PRO A 181 -20.65 7.43 -1.04
CA PRO A 181 -19.70 8.54 -1.01
C PRO A 181 -18.74 8.45 -2.19
N GLY A 182 -18.63 9.51 -2.99
CA GLY A 182 -17.74 9.57 -4.16
C GLY A 182 -18.37 9.36 -5.54
N ASP A 183 -19.59 8.83 -5.66
CA ASP A 183 -20.23 8.55 -6.97
C ASP A 183 -20.46 9.82 -7.82
N ALA A 184 -20.45 11.00 -7.18
CA ALA A 184 -20.65 12.29 -7.81
C ALA A 184 -19.35 13.08 -8.04
N ILE A 185 -18.20 12.59 -7.58
CA ILE A 185 -16.91 13.26 -7.78
C ILE A 185 -16.49 13.13 -9.26
N PRO A 186 -16.22 14.23 -9.97
CA PRO A 186 -15.80 14.16 -11.35
C PRO A 186 -14.39 13.57 -11.47
N ALA A 187 -14.18 12.74 -12.49
CA ALA A 187 -12.84 12.25 -12.83
C ALA A 187 -11.87 13.42 -13.11
N PRO A 188 -10.57 13.24 -12.79
CA PRO A 188 -9.56 14.26 -13.09
C PRO A 188 -9.51 14.54 -14.61
N PRO A 189 -9.02 15.73 -15.03
CA PRO A 189 -8.83 16.01 -16.45
C PRO A 189 -7.86 14.99 -17.08
N PRO A 190 -7.96 14.72 -18.39
CA PRO A 190 -6.98 13.87 -19.07
C PRO A 190 -5.56 14.35 -18.80
N TRP A 191 -4.69 13.43 -18.37
CA TRP A 191 -3.29 13.70 -18.12
C TRP A 191 -2.46 13.45 -19.39
N ALA A 192 -1.35 14.16 -19.54
CA ALA A 192 -0.41 13.97 -20.63
C ALA A 192 1.01 14.06 -20.09
N LYS A 193 1.86 13.14 -20.55
CA LYS A 193 3.28 13.09 -20.18
C LYS A 193 4.03 14.39 -20.53
N HIS A 194 4.97 14.75 -19.67
CA HIS A 194 5.80 15.96 -19.84
C HIS A 194 6.88 15.80 -20.90
N ASP A 195 7.39 14.58 -21.10
CA ASP A 195 8.51 14.30 -22.00
C ASP A 195 8.38 12.92 -22.71
N GLY A 196 9.44 12.56 -23.44
CA GLY A 196 9.52 11.33 -24.23
C GLY A 196 10.15 10.13 -23.52
N GLY A 197 10.66 10.29 -22.31
CA GLY A 197 11.49 9.32 -21.58
C GLY A 197 12.81 9.00 -22.28
N SER A 198 13.43 7.87 -21.93
CA SER A 198 14.76 7.47 -22.41
C SER A 198 14.79 7.00 -23.88
N GLY A 199 13.64 6.96 -24.57
CA GLY A 199 13.51 6.52 -25.96
C GLY A 199 12.62 5.28 -26.14
N GLU A 200 12.44 4.85 -27.40
CA GLU A 200 11.58 3.71 -27.73
C GLU A 200 12.14 2.40 -27.19
N TRP A 201 11.26 1.63 -26.51
CA TRP A 201 11.59 0.34 -25.92
C TRP A 201 12.11 -0.66 -26.97
N GLY A 202 13.26 -1.29 -26.70
CA GLY A 202 13.87 -2.27 -27.61
C GLY A 202 14.35 -1.70 -28.95
N SER A 203 14.51 -0.37 -29.05
CA SER A 203 15.01 0.30 -30.27
C SER A 203 16.49 0.00 -30.57
N GLN A 204 17.25 -0.46 -29.56
CA GLN A 204 18.65 -0.87 -29.71
C GLN A 204 18.80 -2.39 -29.60
N PRO A 205 19.66 -3.01 -30.41
CA PRO A 205 19.89 -4.45 -30.34
C PRO A 205 20.56 -4.85 -29.03
N TRP A 206 19.92 -5.75 -28.28
CA TRP A 206 20.38 -6.24 -26.97
C TRP A 206 21.83 -6.77 -26.95
N TYR A 207 22.34 -7.31 -28.07
CA TYR A 207 23.71 -7.85 -28.17
C TYR A 207 24.80 -6.77 -28.24
N ALA A 208 24.45 -5.51 -28.45
CA ALA A 208 25.37 -4.37 -28.37
C ALA A 208 25.51 -3.83 -26.93
N ARG A 209 24.82 -4.46 -25.97
CA ARG A 209 24.57 -3.98 -24.59
C ARG A 209 24.74 -5.10 -23.55
N GLY A 210 25.69 -6.02 -23.75
CA GLY A 210 25.85 -7.21 -22.88
C GLY A 210 26.18 -6.89 -21.41
N ASP A 211 26.71 -5.70 -21.14
CA ASP A 211 26.90 -5.07 -19.84
C ASP A 211 25.58 -4.70 -19.15
N ASP A 212 24.53 -4.35 -19.91
CA ASP A 212 23.21 -4.00 -19.38
C ASP A 212 22.53 -5.18 -18.66
N ALA A 213 22.72 -6.41 -19.14
CA ALA A 213 22.14 -7.60 -18.49
C ALA A 213 22.80 -7.89 -17.12
N ALA A 214 24.12 -7.67 -17.02
CA ALA A 214 24.86 -7.81 -15.76
C ALA A 214 24.51 -6.67 -14.80
N PHE A 215 24.31 -5.45 -15.33
CA PHE A 215 23.85 -4.29 -14.56
C PHE A 215 22.42 -4.50 -14.02
N LYS A 216 21.48 -4.96 -14.86
CA LYS A 216 20.12 -5.32 -14.45
C LYS A 216 20.13 -6.33 -13.30
N ALA A 217 20.86 -7.43 -13.46
CA ALA A 217 20.96 -8.46 -12.43
C ALA A 217 21.57 -7.93 -11.13
N ALA A 218 22.51 -6.97 -11.20
CA ALA A 218 23.07 -6.33 -10.02
C ALA A 218 22.05 -5.43 -9.29
N ILE A 219 21.21 -4.70 -10.04
CA ILE A 219 20.13 -3.89 -9.45
C ILE A 219 19.07 -4.80 -8.83
N GLU A 220 18.62 -5.84 -9.55
CA GLU A 220 17.63 -6.80 -9.03
C GLU A 220 18.11 -7.47 -7.74
N ALA A 221 19.39 -7.85 -7.68
CA ALA A 221 19.99 -8.38 -6.45
C ALA A 221 20.08 -7.34 -5.31
N GLY A 222 20.10 -6.05 -5.65
CA GLY A 222 20.13 -4.92 -4.72
C GLY A 222 18.74 -4.46 -4.25
N LEU A 223 17.66 -4.79 -4.97
CA LEU A 223 16.29 -4.38 -4.64
C LEU A 223 15.89 -4.66 -3.19
N PRO A 224 16.19 -5.84 -2.60
CA PRO A 224 15.84 -6.08 -1.20
C PRO A 224 16.55 -5.13 -0.22
N VAL A 225 17.78 -4.71 -0.54
CA VAL A 225 18.56 -3.77 0.29
C VAL A 225 18.05 -2.33 0.10
N ILE A 226 17.64 -1.97 -1.13
CA ILE A 226 16.97 -0.70 -1.40
C ILE A 226 15.66 -0.64 -0.61
N GLY A 227 14.85 -1.70 -0.66
CA GLY A 227 13.55 -1.77 0.01
C GLY A 227 13.61 -1.66 1.53
N LEU A 228 14.75 -1.98 2.15
CA LEU A 228 14.95 -1.75 3.59
C LEU A 228 15.00 -0.27 3.97
N LYS A 229 15.48 0.58 3.05
CA LYS A 229 15.65 2.01 3.28
C LYS A 229 14.55 2.82 2.61
N TRP A 230 14.13 2.40 1.42
CA TRP A 230 13.23 3.08 0.49
C TRP A 230 12.29 2.06 -0.16
N PRO A 231 11.28 1.56 0.58
CA PRO A 231 10.35 0.55 0.10
C PRO A 231 9.59 0.99 -1.16
N HIS A 232 9.07 2.22 -1.21
CA HIS A 232 8.32 2.70 -2.39
C HIS A 232 9.22 2.81 -3.62
N ALA A 233 10.48 3.23 -3.43
CA ALA A 233 11.44 3.29 -4.52
C ALA A 233 11.81 1.90 -5.05
N ALA A 234 11.93 0.91 -4.16
CA ALA A 234 12.19 -0.48 -4.57
C ALA A 234 11.02 -1.06 -5.36
N ASP A 235 9.77 -0.83 -4.93
CA ASP A 235 8.58 -1.36 -5.62
C ASP A 235 8.44 -0.83 -7.06
N LEU A 236 8.63 0.49 -7.25
CA LEU A 236 8.55 1.09 -8.59
C LEU A 236 9.74 0.68 -9.48
N LEU A 237 10.93 0.52 -8.88
CA LEU A 237 12.10 0.03 -9.60
C LEU A 237 11.95 -1.44 -10.01
N ASP A 238 11.40 -2.29 -9.15
CA ASP A 238 11.10 -3.69 -9.48
C ASP A 238 10.10 -3.75 -10.65
N HIS A 239 9.03 -2.96 -10.58
CA HIS A 239 8.03 -2.88 -11.67
C HIS A 239 8.62 -2.40 -13.01
N TYR A 240 9.59 -1.47 -12.96
CA TYR A 240 10.34 -1.07 -14.15
C TYR A 240 11.15 -2.24 -14.73
N LEU A 241 11.85 -2.98 -13.88
CA LEU A 241 12.72 -4.10 -14.25
C LEU A 241 11.95 -5.35 -14.70
N ASP A 242 10.69 -5.50 -14.27
CA ASP A 242 9.74 -6.51 -14.76
C ASP A 242 9.39 -6.37 -16.25
N ASN A 243 9.74 -5.22 -16.86
CA ASN A 243 9.72 -5.01 -18.30
C ASN A 243 8.33 -5.09 -18.96
N THR A 244 7.26 -4.99 -18.16
CA THR A 244 5.88 -5.08 -18.65
C THR A 244 5.40 -3.77 -19.27
N GLY A 245 5.79 -2.64 -18.66
CA GLY A 245 5.30 -1.30 -18.98
C GLY A 245 3.82 -1.11 -18.62
N THR A 246 3.24 -1.99 -17.81
CA THR A 246 1.83 -1.86 -17.40
C THR A 246 1.66 -0.65 -16.48
N PRO A 247 0.54 0.09 -16.56
CA PRO A 247 0.30 1.21 -15.67
C PRO A 247 0.38 0.79 -14.19
N TYR A 248 1.05 1.60 -13.37
CA TYR A 248 1.21 1.35 -11.95
C TYR A 248 0.19 2.15 -11.15
N LYS A 249 -0.55 1.47 -10.26
CA LYS A 249 -1.54 2.11 -9.40
C LYS A 249 -0.90 2.57 -8.10
N LEU A 250 -0.66 3.88 -7.96
CA LEU A 250 -0.01 4.45 -6.78
C LEU A 250 -0.97 4.52 -5.58
N ASP A 251 -0.50 4.16 -4.39
CA ASP A 251 -1.24 4.37 -3.14
C ASP A 251 -1.11 5.82 -2.66
N VAL A 252 -2.07 6.64 -3.07
CA VAL A 252 -2.13 8.06 -2.73
C VAL A 252 -2.42 8.28 -1.24
N ASN A 253 -3.07 7.34 -0.56
CA ASN A 253 -3.32 7.46 0.88
C ASN A 253 -2.02 7.33 1.66
N SER A 254 -1.18 6.34 1.32
CA SER A 254 0.15 6.20 1.90
C SER A 254 1.00 7.43 1.61
N MET A 255 1.04 7.88 0.36
CA MET A 255 1.80 9.08 -0.03
C MET A 255 1.39 10.33 0.78
N MET A 256 0.09 10.59 0.90
CA MET A 256 -0.40 11.73 1.69
C MET A 256 -0.23 11.54 3.21
N ASN A 257 -0.05 10.31 3.68
CA ASN A 257 0.28 10.02 5.08
C ASN A 257 1.74 10.32 5.38
N ASP A 258 2.62 9.92 4.46
CA ASP A 258 4.06 10.08 4.62
C ASP A 258 4.52 11.51 4.32
N ILE A 259 3.77 12.25 3.49
CA ILE A 259 4.10 13.63 3.07
C ILE A 259 3.00 14.62 3.51
N PRO A 260 2.98 15.07 4.79
CA PRO A 260 1.98 16.00 5.30
C PRO A 260 1.89 17.32 4.52
N GLN A 261 3.00 17.79 3.92
CA GLN A 261 3.03 19.00 3.11
C GLN A 261 2.23 18.83 1.81
N MET A 262 2.23 17.63 1.21
CA MET A 262 1.43 17.33 0.03
C MET A 262 -0.06 17.32 0.39
N ARG A 263 -0.41 16.68 1.52
CA ARG A 263 -1.76 16.69 2.07
C ARG A 263 -2.25 18.12 2.30
N ALA A 264 -1.44 18.96 2.95
CA ALA A 264 -1.79 20.36 3.19
C ALA A 264 -2.01 21.16 1.89
N ARG A 265 -1.23 20.86 0.83
CA ARG A 265 -1.43 21.48 -0.48
C ARG A 265 -2.72 21.01 -1.15
N ALA A 266 -3.08 19.74 -1.04
CA ALA A 266 -4.35 19.23 -1.53
C ALA A 266 -5.54 19.85 -0.77
N ASP A 267 -5.45 19.92 0.56
CA ASP A 267 -6.47 20.54 1.42
C ASP A 267 -6.68 22.01 1.06
N ALA A 268 -5.60 22.76 0.81
CA ALA A 268 -5.70 24.15 0.38
C ALA A 268 -6.49 24.31 -0.94
N LYS A 269 -6.23 23.42 -1.92
CA LYS A 269 -6.97 23.43 -3.20
C LYS A 269 -8.46 23.12 -3.02
N VAL A 270 -8.79 22.17 -2.15
CA VAL A 270 -10.18 21.85 -1.82
C VAL A 270 -10.84 23.06 -1.14
N ASN A 271 -10.17 23.68 -0.16
CA ASN A 271 -10.71 24.84 0.56
C ASN A 271 -10.94 26.04 -0.38
N ASP A 272 -10.05 26.30 -1.34
CA ASP A 272 -10.23 27.35 -2.33
C ASP A 272 -11.52 27.16 -3.14
N GLU A 273 -11.80 25.92 -3.59
CA GLU A 273 -13.02 25.60 -4.33
C GLU A 273 -14.28 25.62 -3.44
N VAL A 274 -14.19 25.11 -2.22
CA VAL A 274 -15.29 25.18 -1.23
C VAL A 274 -15.66 26.62 -0.94
N ASN A 275 -14.66 27.50 -0.72
CA ASN A 275 -14.88 28.92 -0.47
C ASN A 275 -15.51 29.62 -1.67
N ARG A 276 -15.06 29.32 -2.89
CA ARG A 276 -15.63 29.85 -4.12
C ARG A 276 -17.11 29.45 -4.27
N ILE A 277 -17.42 28.16 -4.07
CA ILE A 277 -18.79 27.62 -4.19
C ILE A 277 -19.70 28.16 -3.08
N ALA A 278 -19.21 28.25 -1.85
CA ALA A 278 -19.97 28.81 -0.73
C ALA A 278 -20.29 30.30 -0.95
N ALA A 279 -19.36 31.09 -1.49
CA ALA A 279 -19.58 32.49 -1.83
C ALA A 279 -20.63 32.65 -2.94
N GLU A 280 -20.61 31.79 -3.96
CA GLU A 280 -21.60 31.77 -5.05
C GLU A 280 -23.00 31.41 -4.55
N ALA A 281 -23.12 30.38 -3.70
CA ALA A 281 -24.37 30.02 -3.04
C ALA A 281 -24.94 31.18 -2.20
N ALA A 282 -24.08 31.87 -1.45
CA ALA A 282 -24.47 33.03 -0.65
C ALA A 282 -24.93 34.23 -1.51
N ALA A 283 -24.26 34.49 -2.63
CA ALA A 283 -24.60 35.59 -3.54
C ALA A 283 -25.90 35.35 -4.32
N THR A 284 -26.19 34.09 -4.67
CA THR A 284 -27.36 33.71 -5.49
C THR A 284 -28.56 33.27 -4.66
N GLY A 285 -28.35 32.94 -3.38
CA GLY A 285 -29.36 32.33 -2.51
C GLY A 285 -29.67 30.87 -2.83
N GLN A 286 -28.84 30.21 -3.64
CA GLN A 286 -29.03 28.81 -4.04
C GLN A 286 -28.29 27.87 -3.09
N TYR A 287 -29.04 27.19 -2.24
CA TYR A 287 -28.53 26.23 -1.24
C TYR A 287 -29.10 24.82 -1.46
N GLY A 288 -28.44 23.82 -0.86
CA GLY A 288 -28.89 22.43 -0.80
C GLY A 288 -28.69 21.63 -2.08
N GLN A 289 -28.17 22.24 -3.14
CA GLN A 289 -27.82 21.55 -4.39
C GLN A 289 -26.33 21.18 -4.37
N PRO A 290 -25.97 19.91 -4.63
CA PRO A 290 -24.58 19.50 -4.77
C PRO A 290 -23.92 20.14 -6.01
N VAL A 291 -22.75 20.74 -5.82
CA VAL A 291 -21.95 21.36 -6.88
C VAL A 291 -20.62 20.61 -6.98
N ALA A 292 -20.37 19.99 -8.14
CA ALA A 292 -19.12 19.30 -8.42
C ALA A 292 -18.02 20.27 -8.86
N PHE A 293 -16.77 19.99 -8.49
CA PHE A 293 -15.59 20.73 -8.94
C PHE A 293 -14.43 19.79 -9.25
N ARG A 294 -13.48 20.28 -10.06
CA ARG A 294 -12.17 19.66 -10.29
C ARG A 294 -11.12 20.71 -10.64
N THR A 295 -9.88 20.49 -10.24
CA THR A 295 -8.75 21.33 -10.64
C THR A 295 -8.04 20.79 -11.88
N GLY A 296 -7.19 21.61 -12.48
CA GLY A 296 -6.14 21.13 -13.37
C GLY A 296 -5.10 20.28 -12.64
N TRP A 297 -4.14 19.79 -13.41
CA TRP A 297 -2.94 19.13 -12.91
C TRP A 297 -1.90 20.17 -12.52
N ASP A 298 -1.36 20.04 -11.30
CA ASP A 298 -0.23 20.85 -10.83
C ASP A 298 0.86 19.94 -10.27
N GLY A 299 2.10 20.16 -10.72
CA GLY A 299 3.25 19.41 -10.24
C GLY A 299 3.53 19.60 -8.74
N TYR A 300 3.94 18.53 -8.09
CA TYR A 300 4.42 18.48 -6.73
C TYR A 300 5.72 17.67 -6.68
N TYR A 301 6.82 18.31 -6.28
CA TYR A 301 8.13 17.67 -6.18
C TYR A 301 8.42 17.26 -4.74
N MET A 302 8.96 16.07 -4.58
CA MET A 302 9.32 15.51 -3.28
C MET A 302 10.59 16.18 -2.79
N ASP A 303 10.64 16.48 -1.50
CA ASP A 303 11.84 16.97 -0.83
C ASP A 303 12.77 15.77 -0.57
N ALA A 304 14.00 15.82 -1.09
CA ALA A 304 14.94 14.69 -1.08
C ALA A 304 15.42 14.36 0.34
N GLU A 305 15.55 15.36 1.20
CA GLU A 305 16.00 15.18 2.58
C GLU A 305 14.86 14.71 3.49
N ALA A 306 13.67 15.29 3.35
CA ALA A 306 12.53 14.99 4.20
C ALA A 306 11.78 13.73 3.77
N ASN A 307 11.75 13.42 2.47
CA ASN A 307 10.98 12.31 1.90
C ASN A 307 11.84 11.50 0.91
N PRO A 308 13.01 10.97 1.32
CA PRO A 308 13.97 10.34 0.42
C PRO A 308 13.38 9.13 -0.32
N ASP A 309 12.52 8.34 0.33
CA ASP A 309 11.88 7.20 -0.32
C ASP A 309 11.01 7.63 -1.51
N TRP A 310 10.03 8.50 -1.27
CA TRP A 310 9.17 9.06 -2.33
C TRP A 310 9.95 9.88 -3.36
N TYR A 311 11.02 10.56 -2.96
CA TYR A 311 11.92 11.24 -3.89
C TYR A 311 12.60 10.27 -4.85
N HIS A 312 13.12 9.15 -4.36
CA HIS A 312 13.74 8.13 -5.20
C HIS A 312 12.71 7.29 -5.98
N ALA A 313 11.47 7.20 -5.49
CA ALA A 313 10.41 6.47 -6.16
C ALA A 313 9.84 7.22 -7.37
N VAL A 314 9.56 8.52 -7.25
CA VAL A 314 8.87 9.29 -8.29
C VAL A 314 9.49 10.66 -8.56
N GLY A 315 10.24 11.23 -7.61
CA GLY A 315 10.84 12.57 -7.72
C GLY A 315 9.81 13.71 -7.66
N GLY A 316 8.74 13.63 -8.45
CA GLY A 316 7.55 14.47 -8.41
C GLY A 316 6.33 13.73 -8.94
N VAL A 317 5.15 14.30 -8.77
CA VAL A 317 3.91 13.84 -9.42
C VAL A 317 3.09 15.05 -9.83
N ASP A 318 2.23 14.89 -10.82
CA ASP A 318 1.14 15.84 -11.03
C ASP A 318 -0.05 15.49 -10.14
N MET A 319 -0.62 16.51 -9.50
CA MET A 319 -1.74 16.37 -8.58
C MET A 319 -2.96 17.15 -9.08
N SER A 320 -4.14 16.53 -9.02
CA SER A 320 -5.45 17.15 -9.27
C SER A 320 -6.40 16.80 -8.13
N VAL A 321 -7.24 17.74 -7.71
CA VAL A 321 -8.30 17.48 -6.71
C VAL A 321 -9.67 17.58 -7.36
N GLY A 322 -10.56 16.66 -7.01
CA GLY A 322 -11.96 16.65 -7.40
C GLY A 322 -12.85 16.55 -6.18
N GLY A 323 -14.07 17.07 -6.26
CA GLY A 323 -15.01 16.94 -5.16
C GLY A 323 -16.42 17.40 -5.48
N VAL A 324 -17.29 17.25 -4.50
CA VAL A 324 -18.67 17.71 -4.50
C VAL A 324 -18.95 18.46 -3.22
N VAL A 325 -19.52 19.65 -3.34
CA VAL A 325 -19.85 20.52 -2.21
C VAL A 325 -21.36 20.73 -2.17
N THR A 326 -21.99 20.46 -1.04
CA THR A 326 -23.36 20.89 -0.76
C THR A 326 -23.32 22.01 0.26
N VAL A 327 -23.80 23.20 -0.13
CA VAL A 327 -23.84 24.37 0.75
C VAL A 327 -25.22 24.50 1.37
N TYR A 328 -25.28 24.63 2.69
CA TYR A 328 -26.51 24.85 3.46
C TYR A 328 -26.59 26.30 3.92
N PRO A 329 -27.81 26.85 4.06
CA PRO A 329 -27.99 28.20 4.57
C PRO A 329 -27.42 28.33 6.00
N PRO A 330 -26.98 29.53 6.40
CA PRO A 330 -26.55 29.79 7.78
C PRO A 330 -27.65 29.48 8.80
N ASP A 331 -27.26 28.98 9.97
CA ASP A 331 -28.23 28.69 11.05
C ASP A 331 -28.80 29.98 11.67
N THR A 332 -28.13 31.12 11.48
CA THR A 332 -28.59 32.45 11.88
C THR A 332 -28.52 33.44 10.72
N PRO A 333 -29.49 34.37 10.57
CA PRO A 333 -29.43 35.39 9.52
C PRO A 333 -28.13 36.20 9.57
N GLY A 334 -27.36 36.18 8.47
CA GLY A 334 -26.05 36.84 8.37
C GLY A 334 -24.87 36.03 8.93
N GLY A 335 -25.09 34.80 9.39
CA GLY A 335 -24.03 33.86 9.78
C GLY A 335 -23.30 33.23 8.60
N GLN A 336 -22.29 32.39 8.88
CA GLN A 336 -21.61 31.61 7.84
C GLN A 336 -22.46 30.42 7.36
N PRO A 337 -22.41 30.08 6.06
CA PRO A 337 -23.03 28.87 5.56
C PRO A 337 -22.34 27.62 6.12
N ARG A 338 -23.06 26.51 6.17
CA ARG A 338 -22.48 25.19 6.45
C ARG A 338 -22.23 24.46 5.13
N VAL A 339 -21.22 23.61 5.09
CA VAL A 339 -20.87 22.81 3.92
C VAL A 339 -20.77 21.34 4.30
N HIS A 340 -21.20 20.48 3.38
CA HIS A 340 -20.82 19.08 3.31
C HIS A 340 -19.96 18.90 2.06
N VAL A 341 -18.77 18.32 2.23
CA VAL A 341 -17.76 18.18 1.19
C VAL A 341 -17.35 16.72 1.09
N GLU A 342 -17.40 16.17 -0.11
CA GLU A 342 -16.71 14.93 -0.48
C GLU A 342 -15.60 15.29 -1.46
N SER A 343 -14.35 14.86 -1.20
CA SER A 343 -13.22 15.18 -2.07
C SER A 343 -12.26 14.00 -2.23
N GLN A 344 -11.52 14.02 -3.33
CA GLN A 344 -10.51 13.02 -3.68
C GLN A 344 -9.31 13.69 -4.34
N VAL A 345 -8.12 13.20 -4.00
CA VAL A 345 -6.86 13.60 -4.62
C VAL A 345 -6.47 12.56 -5.65
N ASN A 346 -6.14 13.01 -6.86
CA ASN A 346 -5.64 12.19 -7.95
C ASN A 346 -4.20 12.56 -8.22
N VAL A 347 -3.38 11.55 -8.50
CA VAL A 347 -1.99 11.72 -8.94
C VAL A 347 -1.78 11.03 -10.27
N ALA A 348 -0.92 11.61 -11.10
CA ALA A 348 -0.46 11.00 -12.33
C ALA A 348 1.00 11.38 -12.58
N ASP A 349 1.75 10.47 -13.19
CA ASP A 349 3.12 10.72 -13.62
C ASP A 349 3.57 9.71 -14.69
N GLN A 350 4.72 9.95 -15.31
CA GLN A 350 5.41 8.96 -16.14
C GLN A 350 6.67 8.52 -15.39
N TYR A 351 6.77 7.24 -15.07
CA TYR A 351 8.03 6.69 -14.59
C TYR A 351 9.00 6.59 -15.77
N ASN A 352 10.01 7.46 -15.79
CA ASN A 352 11.04 7.58 -16.81
C ASN A 352 12.41 7.88 -16.21
N TRP A 353 13.47 7.60 -16.97
CA TRP A 353 14.86 7.86 -16.56
C TRP A 353 15.54 8.77 -17.59
N ASP A 354 15.49 10.08 -17.36
CA ASP A 354 16.10 11.07 -18.25
C ASP A 354 17.58 11.32 -17.92
N GLU A 355 18.42 11.56 -18.92
CA GLU A 355 19.87 11.73 -18.74
C GLU A 355 20.21 12.90 -17.79
N GLY A 356 20.84 12.62 -16.64
CA GLY A 356 21.54 13.67 -15.87
C GLY A 356 21.73 13.45 -14.37
N LYS A 357 21.15 12.41 -13.76
CA LYS A 357 21.30 12.12 -12.32
C LYS A 357 21.91 10.74 -12.09
N GLU A 358 22.43 10.57 -10.88
CA GLU A 358 22.93 9.31 -10.35
C GLU A 358 22.46 9.14 -8.90
N THR A 359 22.18 7.90 -8.51
CA THR A 359 21.83 7.53 -7.13
C THR A 359 22.82 6.46 -6.66
N GLU A 360 23.48 6.72 -5.53
CA GLU A 360 24.37 5.74 -4.90
C GLU A 360 23.58 4.88 -3.90
N VAL A 361 23.64 3.55 -4.09
CA VAL A 361 23.09 2.55 -3.18
C VAL A 361 24.19 1.57 -2.80
N GLY A 362 24.86 1.82 -1.67
CA GLY A 362 25.96 0.96 -1.20
C GLY A 362 27.10 0.92 -2.23
N PRO A 363 27.52 -0.26 -2.75
CA PRO A 363 28.55 -0.37 -3.77
C PRO A 363 28.03 -0.16 -5.21
N ILE A 364 26.72 0.05 -5.40
CA ILE A 364 26.09 0.18 -6.71
C ILE A 364 25.79 1.65 -6.96
N THR A 365 26.31 2.18 -8.06
CA THR A 365 25.89 3.47 -8.61
C THR A 365 24.86 3.20 -9.70
N ILE A 366 23.62 3.66 -9.48
CA ILE A 366 22.55 3.61 -10.48
C ILE A 366 22.55 4.96 -11.19
N THR A 367 22.90 4.97 -12.48
CA THR A 367 22.85 6.20 -13.28
C THR A 367 21.63 6.19 -14.19
N ASP A 368 21.04 7.36 -14.43
CA ASP A 368 19.87 7.48 -15.32
C ASP A 368 20.20 6.98 -16.74
N LYS A 369 21.46 7.14 -17.16
CA LYS A 369 21.97 6.65 -18.45
C LYS A 369 21.93 5.13 -18.55
N ASP A 370 22.33 4.43 -17.49
CA ASP A 370 22.34 2.97 -17.49
C ASP A 370 20.91 2.42 -17.42
N MET A 371 20.02 3.10 -16.68
CA MET A 371 18.59 2.79 -16.63
C MET A 371 17.92 3.00 -18.00
N GLY A 372 18.11 4.16 -18.65
CA GLY A 372 17.65 4.39 -20.01
C GLY A 372 18.25 3.41 -21.05
N GLY A 373 19.43 2.88 -20.76
CA GLY A 373 20.02 1.74 -21.47
C GLY A 373 19.12 0.51 -21.46
N LEU A 374 18.62 0.11 -20.28
CA LEU A 374 17.70 -1.02 -20.13
C LEU A 374 16.41 -0.85 -20.93
N GLN A 375 15.82 0.36 -20.95
CA GLN A 375 14.67 0.70 -21.78
C GLN A 375 14.95 0.45 -23.26
N THR A 376 15.99 1.08 -23.80
CA THR A 376 16.31 1.01 -25.23
C THR A 376 16.81 -0.36 -25.66
N ALA A 377 17.39 -1.15 -24.75
CA ALA A 377 17.77 -2.55 -24.96
C ALA A 377 16.58 -3.53 -24.89
N GLY A 378 15.40 -3.09 -24.45
CA GLY A 378 14.20 -3.92 -24.30
C GLY A 378 14.24 -4.81 -23.05
N MET A 379 15.02 -4.44 -22.04
CA MET A 379 15.24 -5.21 -20.81
C MET A 379 14.43 -4.70 -19.62
N ALA A 380 14.08 -3.42 -19.60
CA ALA A 380 13.18 -2.82 -18.61
C ALA A 380 12.23 -1.86 -19.34
N ARG A 381 11.11 -1.49 -18.70
CA ARG A 381 10.08 -0.71 -19.39
C ARG A 381 9.47 0.39 -18.55
N GLU A 382 9.62 1.61 -19.02
CA GLU A 382 8.92 2.81 -18.52
C GLU A 382 7.40 2.60 -18.53
N PHE A 383 6.71 3.20 -17.55
CA PHE A 383 5.27 3.01 -17.35
C PHE A 383 4.58 4.26 -16.81
N GLU A 384 3.29 4.38 -17.10
CA GLU A 384 2.45 5.44 -16.54
C GLU A 384 2.09 5.12 -15.08
N ILE A 385 2.14 6.14 -14.23
CA ILE A 385 1.69 6.10 -12.85
C ILE A 385 0.35 6.81 -12.76
N ALA A 386 -0.62 6.20 -12.09
CA ALA A 386 -1.87 6.85 -11.75
C ALA A 386 -2.38 6.39 -10.39
N GLY A 387 -3.00 7.27 -9.62
CA GLY A 387 -3.56 6.91 -8.33
C GLY A 387 -4.66 7.87 -7.90
N ALA A 388 -5.52 7.39 -7.01
CA ALA A 388 -6.53 8.21 -6.36
C ALA A 388 -6.61 7.87 -4.87
N SER A 389 -6.77 8.89 -4.03
CA SER A 389 -6.97 8.72 -2.59
C SER A 389 -8.32 8.09 -2.31
N SER A 390 -8.53 7.66 -1.07
CA SER A 390 -9.88 7.46 -0.55
C SER A 390 -10.65 8.79 -0.58
N VAL A 391 -11.98 8.70 -0.63
CA VAL A 391 -12.86 9.87 -0.53
C VAL A 391 -12.78 10.41 0.90
N ALA A 392 -12.44 11.68 1.03
CA ALA A 392 -12.48 12.41 2.29
C ALA A 392 -13.83 13.13 2.42
N THR A 393 -14.42 13.08 3.61
CA THR A 393 -15.68 13.76 3.93
C THR A 393 -15.45 14.83 4.98
N TYR A 394 -16.02 16.02 4.78
CA TYR A 394 -15.97 17.13 5.73
C TYR A 394 -17.33 17.81 5.88
N ASP A 395 -17.78 17.95 7.12
CA ASP A 395 -18.93 18.76 7.51
C ASP A 395 -18.48 19.90 8.42
N GLY A 396 -18.88 21.12 8.08
CA GLY A 396 -18.56 22.28 8.90
C GLY A 396 -18.79 23.61 8.21
N VAL A 397 -17.93 24.59 8.53
CA VAL A 397 -17.88 25.88 7.85
C VAL A 397 -16.79 25.87 6.77
N PRO A 398 -16.93 26.65 5.68
CA PRO A 398 -15.83 26.90 4.75
C PRO A 398 -14.58 27.41 5.50
N ARG A 399 -13.40 26.91 5.12
CA ARG A 399 -12.13 27.14 5.84
C ARG A 399 -11.18 28.05 5.09
#